data_AF-A0A380FXK4-F1
#
_entry.id   AF-A0A380FXK4-F1
#
_cell.length_a   1.000
_cell.length_b   1.000
_cell.length_c   1.000
_cell.angle_alpha   90.00
_cell.angle_beta   90.00
_cell.angle_gamma   90.00
#
_symmetry.space_group_name_H-M   'P 1'
#
loop_
_entity.id
_entity.type
_entity.pdbx_description
1 polymer ?
#
loop_
_entity_poly.entity_id
_entity_poly.type
_entity_poly.pdbx_seq_one_letter_code
_entity_poly.pdbx_strand_id
1 'polypeptide(L)' 'MLRLSIIFLVFVINTTITHYFTVKGTWENLLFESMSLSMILVFLFYYVSFVIEEKKRKKIEELKERFYTFQEQQVDE' A
#
# COMPACT_ATOMS: atom_id res chain seq x y z
N MET A 1 -8.41 -1.68 -2.82
CA MET A 1 -8.28 -1.66 -1.34
C MET A 1 -8.16 -3.06 -0.74
N LEU A 2 -9.08 -3.98 -0.98
CA LEU A 2 -9.06 -5.37 -0.46
C LEU A 2 -7.73 -6.13 -0.68
N ARG A 3 -7.11 -5.93 -1.84
CA ARG A 3 -5.88 -6.63 -2.24
C ARG A 3 -4.67 -6.31 -1.35
N LEU A 4 -4.53 -5.06 -0.87
CA LEU A 4 -3.45 -4.68 0.04
C LEU A 4 -3.73 -5.14 1.48
N SER A 5 -4.98 -5.05 1.93
CA SER A 5 -5.36 -5.49 3.27
C SER A 5 -5.17 -7.00 3.46
N ILE A 6 -5.38 -7.81 2.43
CA ILE A 6 -5.13 -9.26 2.48
C ILE A 6 -3.63 -9.57 2.64
N ILE A 7 -2.76 -8.85 1.92
CA ILE A 7 -1.30 -9.02 2.01
C ILE A 7 -0.79 -8.59 3.39
N PHE A 8 -1.34 -7.50 3.93
CA PHE A 8 -1.06 -7.04 5.28
C PHE A 8 -1.52 -8.05 6.36
N LEU A 9 -2.68 -8.67 6.18
CA LEU A 9 -3.22 -9.63 7.14
C LEU A 9 -2.42 -10.95 7.15
N VAL A 10 -2.01 -11.42 5.97
CA VAL A 10 -1.09 -12.56 5.85
C VAL A 10 0.27 -12.25 6.48
N PHE A 11 0.77 -11.02 6.32
CA PHE A 11 2.03 -10.55 6.93
C PHE A 11 1.96 -10.56 8.46
N VAL A 12 0.90 -10.01 9.07
CA VAL A 12 0.72 -10.01 10.53
C VAL A 12 0.66 -11.43 11.07
N ILE A 13 -0.10 -12.32 10.43
CA ILE A 13 -0.21 -13.72 10.86
C ILE A 13 1.15 -14.44 10.78
N ASN A 14 1.88 -14.28 9.66
CA ASN A 14 3.19 -14.93 9.50
C ASN A 14 4.22 -14.42 10.51
N THR A 15 4.30 -13.11 10.73
CA THR A 15 5.21 -12.49 11.69
C THR A 15 4.85 -12.86 13.14
N THR A 16 3.56 -12.90 13.49
CA THR A 16 3.11 -13.29 14.82
C THR A 16 3.42 -14.76 15.12
N ILE A 17 3.17 -15.67 14.18
CA ILE A 17 3.50 -17.10 14.34
C ILE A 17 5.01 -17.26 14.52
N THR A 18 5.79 -16.65 13.62
CA THR A 18 7.25 -16.72 13.64
C THR A 18 7.85 -16.21 14.95
N HIS A 19 7.34 -15.09 15.47
CA HIS A 19 7.82 -14.50 16.71
C HIS A 19 7.48 -15.34 17.95
N TYR A 20 6.30 -15.98 17.95
CA TYR A 20 5.88 -16.85 19.05
C TYR A 20 6.57 -18.22 19.04
N PHE A 21 6.92 -18.74 17.86
CA PHE A 21 7.50 -20.08 17.73
C PHE A 21 9.03 -20.13 17.74
N THR A 22 9.74 -19.01 17.48
CA THR A 22 11.20 -19.03 17.30
C THR A 22 11.94 -18.36 18.46
N VAL A 23 12.94 -19.05 19.02
CA VAL A 23 13.81 -18.53 20.08
C VAL A 23 14.94 -17.71 19.46
N LYS A 24 15.18 -16.50 20.00
CA LYS A 24 16.22 -15.58 19.50
C LYS A 24 17.60 -16.26 19.46
N GLY A 25 18.26 -16.21 18.30
CA GLY A 25 19.65 -16.64 18.12
C GLY A 25 19.87 -17.93 17.32
N THR A 26 18.82 -18.63 16.91
CA THR A 26 18.93 -19.77 15.98
C THR A 26 18.97 -19.32 14.52
N TRP A 27 19.54 -20.16 13.66
CA TRP A 27 19.63 -19.92 12.21
C TRP A 27 18.25 -19.71 11.58
N GLU A 28 17.22 -20.37 12.13
CA GLU A 28 15.82 -20.20 11.77
C GLU A 28 15.34 -18.77 12.03
N ASN A 29 15.71 -18.18 13.18
CA ASN A 29 15.37 -16.80 13.51
C ASN A 29 15.95 -15.81 12.49
N LEU A 30 17.21 -16.01 12.06
CA LEU A 30 17.84 -15.13 11.05
C LEU A 30 17.18 -15.27 9.66
N LEU A 31 16.77 -16.48 9.29
CA LEU A 31 16.05 -16.76 8.05
C LEU A 31 14.68 -16.06 8.04
N PHE A 32 13.96 -16.17 9.15
CA PHE A 32 12.67 -15.53 9.34
C PHE A 32 12.76 -14.00 9.42
N GLU A 33 13.81 -13.47 10.03
CA GLU A 33 14.10 -12.04 10.05
C GLU A 33 14.36 -11.52 8.63
N SER A 34 15.14 -12.25 7.83
CA SER A 34 15.41 -11.92 6.43
C SER A 34 14.16 -11.99 5.55
N MET A 35 13.29 -13.00 5.78
CA MET A 35 11.98 -13.10 5.11
C MET A 35 11.06 -11.93 5.48
N SER A 36 11.00 -11.56 6.77
CA SER A 36 10.22 -10.42 7.25
C SER A 36 10.69 -9.12 6.59
N LEU A 37 12.01 -8.94 6.46
CA LEU A 37 12.62 -7.77 5.84
C LEU A 37 12.35 -7.70 4.33
N SER A 38 12.39 -8.84 3.62
CA SER A 38 11.99 -8.93 2.22
C SER A 38 10.52 -8.57 2.01
N MET A 39 9.63 -9.02 2.90
CA MET A 39 8.21 -8.65 2.88
C MET A 39 7.98 -7.16 3.15
N ILE A 40 8.75 -6.54 4.05
CA ILE A 40 8.71 -5.08 4.29
C ILE A 40 9.05 -4.30 3.02
N LEU A 41 10.05 -4.75 2.25
CA LEU A 41 10.41 -4.13 0.97
C LEU A 41 9.27 -4.21 -0.06
N VAL A 42 8.62 -5.37 -0.17
CA VAL A 42 7.45 -5.54 -1.04
C VAL A 42 6.31 -4.63 -0.58
N PHE A 43 6.04 -4.56 0.73
CA PHE A 43 5.01 -3.67 1.27
C PHE A 43 5.30 -2.20 0.96
N LEU A 44 6.55 -1.75 1.12
CA LEU A 44 6.96 -0.37 0.82
C LEU A 44 6.77 -0.04 -0.67
N PHE A 45 7.15 -0.96 -1.56
CA PHE A 45 6.98 -0.80 -3.01
C PHE A 45 5.51 -0.61 -3.40
N TYR A 46 4.63 -1.43 -2.83
CA TYR A 46 3.19 -1.34 -3.09
C TYR A 46 2.56 -0.10 -2.45
N TYR A 47 3.01 0.29 -1.25
CA TYR A 47 2.56 1.51 -0.58
C TYR A 47 2.91 2.77 -1.39
N VAL A 48 4.15 2.89 -1.86
CA VAL A 48 4.58 4.03 -2.68
C VAL A 48 3.79 4.08 -3.99
N SER A 49 3.62 2.94 -4.65
CA SER A 49 2.82 2.84 -5.88
C SER A 49 1.36 3.27 -5.64
N PHE A 50 0.78 2.87 -4.50
CA PHE A 50 -0.56 3.28 -4.10
C PHE A 50 -0.68 4.79 -3.85
N VAL A 51 0.25 5.38 -3.11
CA VAL A 51 0.26 6.84 -2.84
C VAL A 51 0.38 7.64 -4.14
N ILE A 52 1.18 7.16 -5.10
CA ILE A 52 1.30 7.77 -6.43
C ILE A 52 -0.04 7.68 -7.18
N GLU A 53 -0.69 6.52 -7.14
CA GLU A 53 -1.97 6.31 -7.82
C GLU A 53 -3.09 7.16 -7.20
N GLU A 54 -3.11 7.31 -5.88
CA GLU A 54 -4.06 8.18 -5.18
C GLU A 54 -3.87 9.65 -5.57
N LYS A 55 -2.62 10.12 -5.62
CA LYS A 55 -2.30 11.48 -6.10
C LYS A 55 -2.76 11.69 -7.55
N LYS A 56 -2.59 10.68 -8.41
CA LYS A 56 -3.07 10.74 -9.80
C LYS A 56 -4.59 10.85 -9.87
N ARG A 57 -5.34 10.06 -9.07
CA ARG A 57 -6.81 10.13 -9.04
C ARG A 57 -7.30 11.50 -8.60
N LYS A 58 -6.77 12.04 -7.49
CA LYS A 58 -7.13 13.38 -7.01
C LYS A 58 -6.91 14.46 -8.07
N LYS A 59 -5.78 14.40 -8.77
CA LYS A 59 -5.45 15.37 -9.83
C LYS A 59 -6.39 15.27 -11.03
N ILE A 60 -6.85 14.06 -11.39
CA ILE A 60 -7.84 13.85 -12.45
C ILE A 60 -9.21 14.38 -12.02
N GLU A 61 -9.58 14.19 -10.76
CA GLU A 61 -10.86 14.64 -10.20
C GLU A 61 -10.94 16.17 -10.14
N GLU A 62 -9.88 16.84 -9.68
CA GLU A 62 -9.75 18.30 -9.73
C GLU A 62 -9.83 18.85 -11.16
N LEU A 63 -9.19 18.16 -12.11
CA LEU A 63 -9.23 18.57 -13.53
C LEU A 63 -10.63 18.38 -14.13
N LYS A 64 -11.32 17.31 -13.74
CA LYS A 64 -12.68 17.01 -14.15
C LYS A 64 -13.63 18.10 -13.62
N GLU A 65 -13.59 18.43 -12.33
CA GLU A 65 -14.40 19.51 -11.73
C GLU A 65 -14.17 20.85 -12.44
N ARG A 66 -12.90 21.23 -12.68
CA ARG A 66 -12.59 22.46 -13.44
C ARG A 66 -13.25 22.44 -14.83
N PHE A 67 -13.18 21.32 -15.53
CA PHE A 67 -13.78 21.19 -16.86
C PHE A 67 -15.30 21.36 -16.83
N TYR A 68 -15.99 20.81 -15.82
CA TYR A 68 -17.43 21.03 -15.64
C TYR A 68 -17.75 22.51 -15.35
N THR A 69 -17.00 23.17 -14.46
CA THR A 69 -17.23 24.60 -14.18
C THR A 69 -17.00 25.49 -15.40
N PHE A 70 -16.02 25.18 -16.25
CA PHE A 70 -15.79 25.92 -17.50
C PHE A 70 -16.89 25.70 -18.53
N GLN A 71 -17.47 24.50 -18.60
CA GLN A 71 -18.61 24.22 -19.49
C GLN A 71 -19.86 24.98 -19.03
N GLU A 72 -20.14 25.03 -17.72
CA GLU A 72 -21.30 25.73 -17.17
C GLU A 72 -21.23 27.24 -17.44
N GLN A 73 -20.04 27.86 -17.26
CA GLN A 73 -19.82 29.26 -17.59
C GLN A 73 -19.98 29.61 -19.08
N GLN A 74 -19.78 28.66 -19.99
CA GLN A 74 -19.96 28.88 -21.44
C GLN A 74 -21.41 28.68 -21.91
N VAL A 75 -22.27 28.09 -21.10
CA VAL A 75 -23.70 27.88 -21.42
C VAL A 75 -24.56 29.03 -20.92
N ASP A 76 -24.11 29.74 -19.87
CA ASP A 76 -24.79 30.89 -19.28
C ASP A 76 -24.43 32.24 -19.95
N GLU A 77 -23.48 32.27 -20.89
CA GLU A 77 -23.05 33.44 -21.68
C GLU A 77 -23.63 33.42 -23.10
#